data_AF-A0A3N5VYE4-F1
#
_entry.id   AF-A0A3N5VYE4-F1
#
_cell.length_a   1.000
_cell.length_b   1.000
_cell.length_c   1.000
_cell.angle_alpha   90.00
_cell.angle_beta   90.00
_cell.angle_gamma   90.00
#
_symmetry.space_group_name_H-M   'P 1'
#
loop_
_entity.id
_entity.type
_entity.pdbx_description
1 polymer ?
#
loop_
_entity_poly.entity_id
_entity_poly.type
_entity_poly.pdbx_seq_one_letter_code
_entity_poly.pdbx_strand_id
1 'polypeptide(L)'
;MLDDYADLVVCRNALDHMPNPAQGLQQIWRTLKSDGALFVSVDIGGVPTPDEPTVFSVESLRALLRNQFDIVKQTDDNPPHSPGRVCSMRLLARKQRHACPALDKELILQAYMARVEQGEESHRMTLHDF
;
A
#
# COMPACT_ATOMS: atom_id res chain seq x y z
N MET A 1 -6.89 -7.53 11.73
CA MET A 1 -5.98 -8.00 10.65
C MET A 1 -4.68 -8.43 11.30
N LEU A 2 -3.95 -9.40 10.72
CA LEU A 2 -2.66 -9.87 11.24
C LEU A 2 -1.55 -8.90 10.84
N ASP A 3 -0.71 -8.50 11.79
CA ASP A 3 0.49 -7.68 11.62
C ASP A 3 1.74 -8.55 11.88
N ASP A 4 2.90 -8.18 11.34
CA ASP A 4 4.21 -8.72 11.73
C ASP A 4 4.31 -10.27 11.75
N TYR A 5 3.73 -10.94 10.75
CA TYR A 5 3.64 -12.41 10.73
C TYR A 5 4.32 -13.07 9.52
N ALA A 6 4.43 -12.37 8.40
CA ALA A 6 4.96 -12.93 7.16
C ALA A 6 6.47 -12.71 7.04
N ASP A 7 7.22 -13.78 6.76
CA ASP A 7 8.66 -13.69 6.42
C ASP A 7 8.87 -13.19 4.98
N LEU A 8 7.97 -13.56 4.07
CA LEU A 8 8.01 -13.20 2.65
C LEU A 8 6.59 -12.98 2.12
N VAL A 9 6.41 -11.91 1.34
CA VAL A 9 5.23 -11.71 0.50
C VAL A 9 5.67 -11.73 -0.97
N VAL A 10 4.92 -12.47 -1.79
CA VAL A 10 5.15 -12.57 -3.24
C VAL A 10 3.99 -11.89 -3.96
N CYS A 11 4.25 -10.71 -4.53
CA CYS A 11 3.29 -9.95 -5.33
C CYS A 11 3.67 -10.09 -6.81
N ARG A 12 3.19 -11.14 -7.46
CA ARG A 12 3.55 -11.46 -8.85
C ARG A 12 2.42 -11.03 -9.79
N ASN A 13 2.72 -10.05 -10.65
CA ASN A 13 1.84 -9.47 -11.67
C ASN A 13 0.44 -9.14 -11.13
N ALA A 14 0.42 -8.46 -9.99
CA ALA A 14 -0.80 -8.15 -9.25
C ALA A 14 -0.85 -6.68 -8.79
N LEU A 15 0.27 -5.96 -8.83
CA LEU A 15 0.37 -4.62 -8.26
C LEU A 15 -0.23 -3.56 -9.19
N ASP A 16 -0.08 -3.77 -10.50
CA ASP A 16 -0.64 -2.99 -11.61
C ASP A 16 -2.17 -3.07 -11.70
N HIS A 17 -2.75 -4.17 -11.20
CA HIS A 17 -4.19 -4.34 -11.05
C HIS A 17 -4.80 -3.50 -9.92
N MET A 18 -3.96 -2.92 -9.04
CA MET A 18 -4.47 -2.12 -7.92
C MET A 18 -4.78 -0.69 -8.37
N PRO A 19 -5.94 -0.14 -8.00
CA PRO A 19 -6.25 1.28 -8.26
C PRO A 19 -5.39 2.22 -7.41
N ASN A 20 -4.89 1.74 -6.26
CA ASN A 20 -3.91 2.45 -5.44
C ASN A 20 -2.80 1.48 -4.96
N PRO A 21 -1.76 1.28 -5.76
CA PRO A 21 -0.63 0.39 -5.42
C PRO A 21 0.09 0.77 -4.12
N ALA A 22 0.15 2.07 -3.79
CA ALA A 22 0.80 2.54 -2.57
C ALA A 22 0.09 2.02 -1.31
N GLN A 23 -1.25 2.03 -1.33
CA GLN A 23 -2.05 1.48 -0.24
C GLN A 23 -1.89 -0.03 -0.11
N GLY A 24 -1.83 -0.75 -1.23
CA GLY A 24 -1.55 -2.20 -1.25
C GLY A 24 -0.18 -2.51 -0.64
N LEU A 25 0.85 -1.77 -1.03
CA LEU A 25 2.19 -1.89 -0.46
C LEU A 25 2.23 -1.57 1.02
N GLN A 26 1.43 -0.61 1.51
CA GLN A 26 1.32 -0.31 2.93
C GLN A 26 0.76 -1.50 3.73
N GLN A 27 -0.26 -2.19 3.19
CA GLN A 27 -0.79 -3.38 3.84
C GLN A 27 0.23 -4.53 3.83
N ILE A 28 0.94 -4.72 2.72
CA ILE A 28 2.03 -5.71 2.64
C ILE A 28 3.14 -5.39 3.65
N TRP A 29 3.54 -4.12 3.76
CA TRP A 29 4.55 -3.67 4.72
C TRP A 29 4.14 -3.99 6.16
N ARG A 30 2.86 -3.77 6.52
CA ARG A 30 2.31 -4.04 7.85
C ARG A 30 2.34 -5.53 8.20
N THR A 31 2.04 -6.41 7.25
CA THR A 31 1.99 -7.86 7.48
C THR A 31 3.38 -8.51 7.57
N LEU A 32 4.38 -7.92 6.92
CA LEU A 32 5.76 -8.42 6.96
C LEU A 32 6.39 -8.25 8.34
N LYS A 33 7.18 -9.26 8.74
CA LYS A 33 8.04 -9.20 9.92
C LYS A 33 9.04 -8.05 9.82
N SER A 34 9.64 -7.65 10.94
CA SER A 34 10.67 -6.60 10.98
C SER A 34 11.90 -6.85 10.07
N ASP A 35 12.21 -8.11 9.74
CA ASP A 35 13.24 -8.53 8.79
C ASP A 35 12.65 -9.17 7.52
N GLY A 36 11.33 -9.12 7.36
CA GLY A 36 10.62 -9.70 6.24
C GLY A 36 10.96 -9.05 4.89
N ALA A 37 10.67 -9.78 3.81
CA ALA A 37 10.95 -9.36 2.45
C ALA A 37 9.70 -9.34 1.57
N LEU A 38 9.71 -8.45 0.58
CA LEU A 38 8.77 -8.40 -0.52
C LEU A 38 9.48 -8.82 -1.80
N PHE A 39 8.95 -9.82 -2.48
CA PHE A 39 9.21 -10.03 -3.90
C PHE A 39 8.06 -9.44 -4.71
N VAL A 40 8.37 -8.54 -5.66
CA VAL A 40 7.39 -8.01 -6.61
C VAL A 40 7.82 -8.29 -8.04
N SER A 41 6.88 -8.72 -8.87
CA SER A 41 7.02 -8.82 -10.32
C SER A 41 5.89 -8.02 -10.93
N VAL A 42 6.17 -7.14 -11.87
CA VAL A 42 5.12 -6.39 -12.58
C VAL A 42 5.58 -6.05 -13.98
N ASP A 43 4.64 -6.00 -14.91
CA ASP A 43 4.92 -5.57 -16.26
C ASP A 43 5.12 -4.05 -16.35
N ILE A 44 6.01 -3.66 -17.27
CA ILE A 44 6.48 -2.30 -17.47
C ILE A 44 6.01 -1.78 -18.83
N GLY A 45 5.62 -0.51 -18.88
CA GLY A 45 5.23 0.20 -20.09
C GLY A 45 3.89 -0.26 -20.68
N GLY A 46 3.58 0.18 -21.89
CA GLY A 46 2.28 -0.05 -22.53
C GLY A 46 1.22 0.99 -22.13
N VAL A 47 -0.04 0.71 -22.48
CA VAL A 47 -1.20 1.56 -22.14
C VAL A 47 -1.96 0.97 -20.96
N PRO A 48 -2.58 1.81 -20.10
CA PRO A 48 -3.45 1.30 -19.04
C PRO A 48 -4.66 0.58 -19.64
N THR A 49 -5.11 -0.48 -18.97
CA THR A 49 -6.34 -1.20 -19.31
C THR A 49 -7.30 -1.15 -18.10
N PRO A 50 -8.59 -1.50 -18.27
CA PRO A 50 -9.49 -1.60 -17.13
C PRO A 50 -9.01 -2.58 -16.05
N ASP A 51 -8.36 -3.67 -16.46
CA ASP A 51 -7.85 -4.69 -15.54
C ASP A 51 -6.49 -4.32 -14.95
N GLU A 52 -5.64 -3.62 -15.72
CA GLU A 52 -4.30 -3.16 -15.32
C GLU A 52 -4.25 -1.62 -15.42
N PRO A 53 -4.94 -0.91 -14.50
CA PRO A 53 -5.11 0.54 -14.57
C PRO A 53 -3.82 1.30 -14.25
N THR A 54 -2.89 0.70 -13.49
CA THR A 54 -1.61 1.33 -13.19
C THR A 54 -0.53 0.81 -14.14
N VAL A 55 0.04 1.72 -14.94
CA VAL A 55 1.22 1.42 -15.76
C VAL A 55 2.49 1.89 -15.06
N PHE A 56 3.44 0.98 -14.88
CA PHE A 56 4.73 1.29 -14.28
C PHE A 56 5.80 1.59 -15.35
N SER A 57 6.66 2.55 -15.03
CA SER A 57 8.03 2.59 -15.55
C SER A 57 8.97 1.99 -14.49
N VAL A 58 10.20 1.67 -14.89
CA VAL A 58 11.23 1.21 -13.93
C VAL A 58 11.42 2.25 -12.82
N GLU A 59 11.47 3.53 -13.18
CA GLU A 59 11.65 4.64 -12.25
C GLU A 59 10.46 4.79 -11.31
N SER A 60 9.22 4.73 -11.83
CA SER A 60 8.02 4.92 -11.01
C SER A 60 7.83 3.76 -10.03
N LEU A 61 8.11 2.52 -10.44
CA LEU A 61 8.06 1.36 -9.54
C LEU A 61 9.12 1.44 -8.43
N ARG A 62 10.35 1.84 -8.79
CA ARG A 62 11.43 2.02 -7.79
C ARG A 62 11.11 3.14 -6.81
N ALA A 63 10.59 4.27 -7.31
CA ALA A 63 10.18 5.39 -6.46
C ALA A 63 9.06 4.97 -5.49
N LEU A 64 8.06 4.25 -5.99
CA LEU A 64 6.96 3.74 -5.17
C LEU A 64 7.44 2.83 -4.04
N LEU A 65 8.33 1.88 -4.33
CA LEU A 65 8.84 0.93 -3.34
C LEU A 65 9.73 1.58 -2.29
N ARG A 66 10.59 2.53 -2.69
CA ARG A 66 11.55 3.20 -1.79
C ARG A 66 10.91 3.96 -0.63
N ASN A 67 9.61 4.25 -0.73
CA ASN A 67 8.86 4.89 0.36
C ASN A 67 8.78 4.01 1.62
N GLN A 68 8.85 2.68 1.47
CA GLN A 68 8.62 1.72 2.56
C GLN A 68 9.59 0.53 2.56
N PHE A 69 10.38 0.38 1.50
CA PHE A 69 11.22 -0.78 1.27
C PHE A 69 12.60 -0.41 0.74
N ASP A 70 13.61 -1.14 1.21
CA ASP A 70 14.96 -1.10 0.70
C ASP A 70 15.12 -2.14 -0.40
N ILE A 71 15.34 -1.69 -1.64
CA ILE A 71 15.50 -2.58 -2.79
C ILE A 71 16.86 -3.29 -2.70
N VAL A 72 16.84 -4.62 -2.60
CA VAL A 72 18.03 -5.48 -2.49
C VAL A 72 18.50 -5.97 -3.86
N LYS A 73 17.56 -6.36 -4.73
CA LYS A 73 17.85 -6.90 -6.07
C LYS A 73 16.79 -6.45 -7.06
N GLN A 74 17.21 -6.22 -8.31
CA GLN A 74 16.33 -5.91 -9.43
C GLN A 74 16.79 -6.58 -10.72
N THR A 75 15.84 -6.97 -11.57
CA THR A 75 16.05 -7.44 -12.95
C THR A 75 14.86 -7.00 -13.81
N ASP A 76 15.11 -6.51 -15.02
CA ASP A 76 14.12 -5.90 -15.92
C ASP A 76 14.12 -6.49 -17.34
N ASP A 77 14.82 -7.60 -17.55
CA ASP A 77 14.99 -8.30 -18.82
C ASP A 77 14.04 -9.50 -18.99
N ASN A 78 13.06 -9.66 -18.09
CA ASN A 78 12.13 -10.77 -18.16
C ASN A 78 11.05 -10.51 -19.22
N PRO A 79 10.58 -11.56 -19.93
CA PRO A 79 9.45 -11.41 -20.83
C PRO A 79 8.21 -10.92 -20.06
N PRO A 80 7.41 -10.03 -20.66
CA PRO A 80 6.17 -9.57 -20.05
C PRO A 80 5.16 -10.71 -19.87
N HIS A 81 4.26 -10.54 -18.91
CA HIS A 81 3.11 -11.41 -18.69
C HIS A 81 1.96 -11.09 -19.64
N SER A 82 1.74 -9.81 -19.93
CA SER A 82 0.63 -9.31 -20.74
C SER A 82 1.10 -8.79 -22.10
N PRO A 83 0.35 -9.03 -23.20
CA PRO A 83 0.66 -8.44 -24.51
C PRO A 83 0.70 -6.91 -24.47
N GLY A 84 1.60 -6.31 -25.25
CA GLY A 84 1.72 -4.84 -25.35
C GLY A 84 2.53 -4.19 -24.21
N ARG A 85 3.06 -4.99 -23.29
CA ARG A 85 4.03 -4.57 -22.27
C ARG A 85 5.46 -4.70 -22.81
N VAL A 86 6.38 -3.90 -22.27
CA VAL A 86 7.79 -3.85 -22.73
C VAL A 86 8.59 -5.01 -22.14
N CYS A 87 8.49 -5.20 -20.84
CA CYS A 87 9.17 -6.27 -20.10
C CYS A 87 8.47 -6.49 -18.75
N SER A 88 8.90 -7.50 -18.01
CA SER A 88 8.52 -7.70 -16.60
C SER A 88 9.71 -7.38 -15.69
N MET A 89 9.50 -6.45 -14.76
CA MET A 89 10.51 -6.11 -13.75
C MET A 89 10.27 -6.93 -12.50
N ARG A 90 11.34 -7.51 -11.96
CA ARG A 90 11.34 -8.29 -10.71
C ARG A 90 12.25 -7.62 -9.70
N LEU A 91 11.74 -7.44 -8.49
CA LEU A 91 12.42 -6.78 -7.40
C LEU A 91 12.29 -7.62 -6.13
N LEU A 92 13.40 -7.73 -5.40
CA LEU A 92 13.41 -8.18 -4.02
C LEU A 92 13.73 -6.98 -3.14
N ALA A 93 12.90 -6.71 -2.15
CA ALA A 93 13.05 -5.58 -1.25
C ALA A 93 12.84 -6.01 0.21
N ARG A 94 13.54 -5.34 1.14
CA ARG A 94 13.40 -5.52 2.59
C ARG A 94 12.51 -4.44 3.16
N LYS A 95 11.74 -4.79 4.19
CA LYS A 95 10.94 -3.84 4.96
C LYS A 95 11.84 -2.76 5.57
N GLN A 96 11.57 -1.48 5.32
CA GLN A 96 12.23 -0.40 6.07
C GLN A 96 11.70 -0.38 7.49
N ARG A 97 12.61 -0.21 8.45
CA ARG A 97 12.25 0.05 9.84
C ARG A 97 11.85 1.51 9.98
N HIS A 98 10.59 1.82 9.67
CA HIS A 98 10.03 3.09 10.10
C HIS A 98 9.84 3.05 11.61
N ALA A 99 10.28 4.10 12.30
CA ALA A 99 9.75 4.39 13.62
C ALA A 99 8.24 4.59 13.44
N CYS A 100 7.43 3.63 13.91
CA CYS A 100 5.99 3.85 13.97
C CYS A 100 5.79 4.96 15.01
N PRO A 101 5.28 6.15 14.65
CA PRO A 101 4.91 7.12 15.64
C PRO A 101 3.88 6.43 16.54
N ALA A 102 4.13 6.43 17.84
CA ALA A 102 3.15 5.91 18.77
C ALA A 102 1.83 6.66 18.52
N LEU A 103 0.78 5.94 18.15
CA LEU A 103 -0.55 6.53 18.04
C LEU A 103 -0.91 7.08 19.41
N ASP A 104 -1.20 8.38 19.46
CA ASP A 104 -1.77 9.00 20.65
C ASP A 104 -3.25 8.56 20.74
N LYS A 105 -3.46 7.42 21.40
CA LYS A 105 -4.78 6.81 21.57
C LYS A 105 -5.72 7.71 22.34
N GLU A 106 -5.18 8.50 23.26
CA GLU A 106 -5.94 9.45 24.07
C GLU A 106 -6.48 10.57 23.17
N LEU A 107 -5.62 11.16 22.33
CA LEU A 107 -6.04 12.19 21.38
C LEU A 107 -7.08 11.67 20.38
N ILE A 108 -6.91 10.44 19.87
CA ILE A 108 -7.87 9.81 18.96
C ILE A 108 -9.23 9.60 19.66
N LEU A 109 -9.21 9.12 20.91
CA LEU A 109 -10.43 8.90 21.67
C LEU A 109 -11.14 10.22 21.97
N GLN A 110 -10.41 11.26 22.37
CA GLN A 110 -10.96 12.60 22.61
C GLN A 110 -11.62 13.18 21.36
N ALA A 111 -10.95 13.07 20.20
CA ALA A 111 -11.50 13.54 18.93
C ALA A 111 -12.77 12.77 18.52
N TYR A 112 -12.85 11.48 18.83
CA TYR A 112 -14.06 10.68 18.64
C TYR A 112 -15.18 11.12 19.57
N MET A 113 -14.90 11.26 20.88
CA MET A 113 -15.90 11.66 21.87
C MET A 113 -16.50 13.04 21.56
N ALA A 114 -15.68 14.02 21.20
CA ALA A 114 -16.15 15.35 20.80
C ALA A 114 -17.10 15.31 19.58
N ARG A 115 -16.85 14.41 18.62
CA ARG A 115 -17.75 14.23 17.46
C ARG A 115 -19.08 13.59 17.84
N VAL A 116 -19.08 12.65 18.78
CA VAL A 116 -20.31 12.04 19.29
C VAL A 116 -21.15 13.09 20.02
N GLU A 117 -20.54 13.88 20.91
CA GLU A 117 -21.21 14.94 21.66
C GLU A 117 -21.83 16.00 20.73
N GLN A 118 -21.11 16.44 19.69
CA GLN A 118 -21.63 17.38 18.69
C GLN A 118 -22.81 16.81 17.90
N GLY A 119 -22.78 15.51 17.57
CA GLY A 119 -23.88 14.83 16.90
C GLY A 119 -25.11 14.68 17.80
N GLU A 120 -24.91 14.39 19.08
CA GLU A 120 -25.97 14.26 20.08
C GLU A 120 -26.61 15.62 20.41
N GLU A 121 -25.83 16.70 20.54
CA GLU A 121 -26.34 18.05 20.75
C GLU A 121 -27.18 18.54 19.56
N SER A 122 -26.73 18.27 18.33
CA SER A 122 -27.47 18.63 17.11
C SER A 122 -28.79 17.85 16.97
N HIS A 123 -28.83 16.59 17.41
CA HIS A 123 -30.05 15.78 17.43
C HIS A 123 -31.01 16.18 18.57
N ARG A 124 -30.48 16.67 19.69
CA ARG A 124 -31.27 17.13 20.84
C ARG A 124 -31.92 18.49 20.59
N MET A 125 -31.28 19.39 19.86
CA MET A 125 -31.89 20.68 19.45
C MET A 125 -33.04 20.49 18.46
N THR A 126 -32.98 19.50 17.57
CA THR A 126 -34.05 19.25 16.58
C THR A 126 -35.31 18.61 17.17
N LEU A 127 -35.24 18.03 18.37
CA LEU A 127 -36.37 17.42 19.07
C LEU A 127 -37.13 18.39 20.01
N HIS A 128 -36.59 19.59 20.25
CA HIS A 128 -37.21 20.60 21.12
C HIS A 128 -37.94 21.72 20.35
N ASP A 129 -37.98 21.66 19.02
CA ASP A 129 -38.63 22.64 18.13
C ASP A 129 -40.04 22.20 17.64
N PHE A 130 -40.76 21.36 18.40
CA PHE A 130 -42.18 21.02 18.16
C PHE A 130 -43.05 21.24 19.40
#